data_AF-A0A2B7XUM3-F1
#
_entry.id   AF-A0A2B7XUM3-F1
#
_cell.length_a   1.000
_cell.length_b   1.000
_cell.length_c   1.000
_cell.angle_alpha   90.00
_cell.angle_beta   90.00
_cell.angle_gamma   90.00
#
_symmetry.space_group_name_H-M   'P 1'
#
loop_
_entity.id
_entity.type
_entity.pdbx_description
1 polymer ?
#
loop_
_entity_poly.entity_id
_entity_poly.type
_entity_poly.pdbx_seq_one_letter_code
_entity_poly.pdbx_strand_id
1 'polypeptide(L)' 'IDTIFPTELRHQSEEILAKTKLPYQINLFSGVEHGFSVRADLSVKQNLYAKEQAFLQAAAWFDFYL' A
#
# COMPACT_ATOMS: atom_id res chain seq x y z
N ILE A 1 -3.45 10.25 -8.27
CA ILE A 1 -3.12 8.98 -8.96
C ILE A 1 -1.61 8.81 -8.92
N ASP A 2 -1.12 7.69 -8.39
CA ASP A 2 0.32 7.40 -8.34
C ASP A 2 0.82 6.96 -9.73
N THR A 3 1.71 7.74 -10.32
CA THR A 3 2.29 7.48 -11.65
C THR A 3 3.59 6.67 -11.59
N ILE A 4 4.16 6.49 -10.40
CA ILE A 4 5.41 5.74 -10.18
C ILE A 4 5.13 4.25 -10.05
N PHE A 5 3.96 3.87 -9.52
CA PHE A 5 3.51 2.48 -9.41
C PHE A 5 2.17 2.23 -10.13
N PRO A 6 2.16 2.29 -11.48
CA PRO A 6 0.97 2.03 -12.28
C PRO A 6 0.56 0.55 -12.25
N THR A 7 -0.64 0.25 -12.73
CA THR A 7 -1.23 -1.10 -12.77
C THR A 7 -0.30 -2.16 -13.36
N GLU A 8 0.40 -1.84 -14.46
CA GLU A 8 1.30 -2.79 -15.13
C GLU A 8 2.45 -3.21 -14.21
N LEU A 9 3.14 -2.25 -13.58
CA LEU A 9 4.22 -2.54 -12.65
C LEU A 9 3.73 -3.25 -11.38
N ARG A 10 2.50 -2.96 -10.95
CA ARG A 10 1.86 -3.67 -9.83
C ARG A 10 1.66 -5.15 -10.15
N HIS A 11 1.07 -5.47 -11.31
CA HIS A 11 0.88 -6.86 -11.73
C HIS A 11 2.22 -7.58 -11.94
N GLN A 12 3.20 -6.91 -12.55
CA GLN A 12 4.55 -7.46 -12.69
C GLN A 12 5.19 -7.78 -11.31
N SER A 13 4.98 -6.90 -10.32
CA SER A 13 5.46 -7.13 -8.95
C SER A 13 4.76 -8.34 -8.30
N GLU A 14 3.44 -8.47 -8.46
CA GLU A 14 2.66 -9.63 -7.99
C GLU A 14 3.20 -10.94 -8.59
N GLU A 15 3.49 -10.97 -9.89
CA GLU A 15 4.08 -12.14 -10.56
C GLU A 15 5.46 -12.52 -10.03
N ILE A 16 6.32 -11.52 -9.76
CA ILE A 16 7.67 -11.75 -9.22
C ILE A 16 7.56 -12.27 -7.78
N LEU A 17 6.73 -11.64 -6.95
CA LEU A 17 6.54 -12.03 -5.55
C LEU A 17 5.98 -13.45 -5.43
N ALA A 18 5.01 -13.82 -6.28
CA ALA A 18 4.46 -15.17 -6.32
C ALA A 18 5.53 -16.26 -6.60
N LYS A 19 6.59 -15.94 -7.35
CA LYS A 19 7.69 -16.87 -7.66
C LYS A 19 8.67 -17.05 -6.51
N THR A 20 8.72 -16.12 -5.55
CA THR A 20 9.64 -16.20 -4.40
C THR A 20 9.31 -17.32 -3.42
N LYS A 21 8.06 -17.79 -3.41
CA LYS A 21 7.48 -18.69 -2.38
C LYS A 21 7.51 -18.10 -0.97
N LEU A 22 7.83 -16.82 -0.81
CA LEU A 22 7.74 -16.10 0.46
C LEU A 22 6.35 -15.48 0.59
N PRO A 23 5.79 -15.38 1.81
CA PRO A 23 4.57 -14.63 2.03
C PRO A 23 4.76 -13.16 1.64
N TYR A 24 3.77 -12.59 0.95
CA TYR A 24 3.74 -11.18 0.61
C TYR A 24 2.32 -10.63 0.74
N GLN A 25 2.21 -9.32 0.92
CA GLN A 25 0.95 -8.59 0.95
C GLN A 25 1.10 -7.30 0.13
N ILE A 26 0.10 -6.99 -0.69
CA ILE A 26 -0.02 -5.70 -1.38
C ILE A 26 -1.38 -5.10 -1.00
N ASN A 27 -1.35 -3.89 -0.46
CA ASN A 27 -2.54 -3.14 -0.12
C ASN A 27 -2.66 -1.94 -1.05
N LEU A 28 -3.80 -1.80 -1.73
CA LEU A 28 -4.05 -0.76 -2.71
C LEU A 28 -5.16 0.17 -2.22
N PHE A 29 -4.88 1.47 -2.17
CA PHE A 29 -5.83 2.50 -1.81
C PHE A 29 -6.15 3.36 -3.03
N SER A 30 -7.43 3.54 -3.35
CA SER A 30 -7.87 4.39 -4.45
C SER A 30 -7.95 5.87 -4.02
N GLY A 31 -7.80 6.78 -4.97
CA GLY A 31 -7.95 8.23 -4.72
C GLY A 31 -6.79 8.89 -3.98
N VAL A 32 -5.74 8.15 -3.61
CA VAL A 32 -4.54 8.70 -3.00
C VAL A 32 -3.46 9.05 -4.03
N GLU A 33 -2.48 9.83 -3.60
CA GLU A 33 -1.31 10.20 -4.38
C GLU A 33 -0.02 9.60 -3.81
N HIS A 34 1.05 9.66 -4.59
CA HIS A 34 2.34 9.15 -4.16
C HIS A 34 2.80 9.82 -2.86
N GLY A 35 3.12 9.02 -1.84
CA GLY A 35 3.52 9.51 -0.52
C GLY A 35 2.37 9.99 0.36
N PHE A 36 1.14 9.53 0.13
CA PHE A 36 -0.03 9.88 0.95
C PHE A 36 0.14 9.59 2.45
N SER A 37 0.93 8.58 2.81
CA SER A 37 1.20 8.25 4.22
C SER A 37 1.94 9.36 4.96
N VAL A 38 2.66 10.23 4.26
CA VAL A 38 3.44 11.33 4.86
C VAL A 38 2.82 12.69 4.55
N ARG A 39 2.41 12.92 3.29
CA ARG A 39 2.13 14.26 2.75
C ARG A 39 0.65 14.56 2.51
N ALA A 40 -0.26 13.62 2.75
CA ALA A 40 -1.65 13.83 2.41
C ALA A 40 -2.32 14.92 3.24
N ASP A 41 -3.23 15.67 2.61
CA ASP A 41 -4.16 16.56 3.30
C ASP A 41 -5.16 15.73 4.12
N LEU A 42 -5.09 15.85 5.44
CA LEU A 42 -5.91 15.10 6.40
C LEU A 42 -7.32 15.68 6.59
N SER A 43 -7.61 16.86 6.03
CA SER A 43 -8.99 17.37 5.98
C SER A 43 -9.86 16.53 5.02
N VAL A 44 -9.24 15.84 4.06
CA VAL A 44 -9.90 14.88 3.16
C VAL A 44 -10.02 13.54 3.87
N LYS A 45 -11.25 13.12 4.17
CA LYS A 45 -11.53 11.89 4.95
C LYS A 45 -10.92 10.62 4.34
N GLN A 46 -10.91 10.52 3.01
CA GLN A 46 -10.34 9.38 2.28
C GLN A 46 -8.83 9.27 2.49
N ASN A 47 -8.12 10.40 2.50
CA ASN A 47 -6.69 10.45 2.73
C ASN A 47 -6.34 10.05 4.17
N LEU A 48 -7.09 10.57 5.14
CA LEU A 48 -6.94 10.20 6.55
C LEU A 48 -7.14 8.69 6.73
N TYR A 49 -8.25 8.16 6.20
CA TYR A 49 -8.55 6.73 6.25
C TYR A 49 -7.44 5.89 5.63
N ALA A 50 -7.01 6.20 4.40
CA ALA A 50 -5.98 5.44 3.72
C ALA A 50 -4.65 5.45 4.51
N LYS A 51 -4.26 6.60 5.06
CA LYS A 51 -3.06 6.72 5.89
C LYS A 51 -3.13 5.85 7.14
N GLU A 52 -4.25 5.89 7.87
CA GLU A 52 -4.45 5.08 9.08
C GLU A 52 -4.45 3.58 8.75
N GLN A 53 -5.15 3.17 7.69
CA GLN A 53 -5.20 1.77 7.30
C GLN A 53 -3.85 1.25 6.81
N ALA A 54 -3.08 2.04 6.06
CA ALA A 54 -1.73 1.66 5.65
C ALA A 54 -0.82 1.40 6.86
N PHE A 55 -0.93 2.20 7.91
CA PHE A 55 -0.19 1.98 9.16
C PHE A 55 -0.66 0.71 9.89
N LEU A 56 -1.97 0.55 10.09
CA LEU A 56 -2.53 -0.61 10.79
C LEU A 56 -2.20 -1.93 10.10
N GLN A 57 -2.25 -1.97 8.77
CA GLN A 57 -1.90 -3.16 8.00
C GLN A 57 -0.42 -3.53 8.15
N ALA A 58 0.49 -2.55 8.15
CA ALA A 58 1.90 -2.80 8.38
C ALA A 58 2.16 -3.35 9.80
N ALA A 59 1.50 -2.75 10.81
CA ALA A 59 1.60 -3.24 12.19
C ALA A 59 1.07 -4.67 12.34
N ALA A 60 -0.08 -4.97 11.75
CA ALA A 60 -0.66 -6.31 11.77
C ALA A 60 0.21 -7.35 11.04
N TRP A 61 0.86 -6.96 9.94
CA TRP A 61 1.82 -7.83 9.25
C TRP A 61 3.02 -8.15 10.13
N PHE A 62 3.58 -7.15 10.80
CA PHE A 62 4.69 -7.37 11.75
C PHE A 62 4.27 -8.23 12.92
N ASP A 63 3.11 -7.99 13.53
CA ASP A 63 2.59 -8.82 14.63
C ASP A 63 2.44 -10.31 14.23
N PHE A 64 2.11 -10.59 12.96
CA PHE A 64 1.99 -11.97 12.48
C PHE A 64 3.33 -12.65 12.19
N TYR A 65 4.37 -11.91 11.76
CA TYR A 65 5.62 -12.48 11.23
C TYR A 65 6.88 -12.22 12.06
N LEU A 66 6.89 -11.25 12.99
CA LEU A 66 8.04 -10.87 13.83
C LEU A 66 7.79 -11.24 15.30
#